data_AF-A0A0F0C3P4-F1
#
_entry.id   AF-A0A0F0C3P4-F1
#
_cell.length_a   1.000
_cell.length_b   1.000
_cell.length_c   1.000
_cell.angle_alpha   90.00
_cell.angle_beta   90.00
_cell.angle_gamma   90.00
#
_symmetry.space_group_name_H-M   'P 1'
#
loop_
_entity.id
_entity.type
_entity.pdbx_description
1 polymer ?
#
loop_
_entity_poly.entity_id
_entity_poly.type
_entity_poly.pdbx_seq_one_letter_code
_entity_poly.pdbx_strand_id
1 'polypeptide(L)'
;MDRFAYVGCRTTKERGARGRGIQVFKIHDSGKWTRRRTVGDLVNPSYLCMDRTEHFLYTIHGDFSEITSFSMDRETGELTRLNTVSTGGTNPVHLSVDASNRWVFVANLQTGTVAVIPRMEDGTLGERKHLYTIPGVKTGDVSHPHQVAQDETGAYLIVSCQGRKAGFGQVVVFRIHWETGELEKTCTVRSREIAEPRHFVMCPGNRFGYGVNEKDYSVTCYEFDAAQGLLTPKQILPTLPDTYTGDGWASGIVMDPLGEYVVVSNRKHDSLTSFRIDPETGMLTFADCVKTGGQQPRFITVSTGDNRILAANELSDTLVEFELDRRSGKLMPVGDVIHTESPVCVIFTRPS
;
A
#
# COMPACT_ATOMS: atom_id res chain seq x y z
N MET A 1 -9.34 -11.80 22.14
CA MET A 1 -8.20 -10.98 22.60
C MET A 1 -8.18 -9.68 21.81
N ASP A 2 -8.03 -8.57 22.51
CA ASP A 2 -8.08 -7.25 21.91
C ASP A 2 -6.94 -7.05 20.88
N ARG A 3 -7.26 -6.36 19.78
CA ARG A 3 -6.29 -5.99 18.74
C ARG A 3 -6.22 -4.48 18.60
N PHE A 4 -5.12 -3.98 18.07
CA PHE A 4 -4.96 -2.55 17.78
C PHE A 4 -4.94 -2.30 16.28
N ALA A 5 -5.53 -1.18 15.88
CA ALA A 5 -5.40 -0.60 14.55
C ALA A 5 -4.77 0.79 14.64
N TYR A 6 -3.84 1.05 13.73
CA TYR A 6 -3.18 2.33 13.56
C TYR A 6 -3.60 2.93 12.24
N VAL A 7 -4.13 4.15 12.28
CA VAL A 7 -4.65 4.84 11.11
C VAL A 7 -3.77 6.05 10.81
N GLY A 8 -3.08 5.98 9.67
CA GLY A 8 -2.34 7.10 9.09
C GLY A 8 -3.28 8.05 8.34
N CYS A 9 -2.98 9.34 8.38
CA CYS A 9 -3.83 10.38 7.80
C CYS A 9 -3.04 11.47 7.07
N ARG A 10 -3.75 12.30 6.31
CA ARG A 10 -3.25 13.62 5.90
C ARG A 10 -3.58 14.64 6.99
N THR A 11 -2.70 15.61 7.22
CA THR A 11 -2.85 16.61 8.30
C THR A 11 -2.72 18.06 7.82
N THR A 12 -2.24 18.28 6.59
CA THR A 12 -1.93 19.62 6.11
C THR A 12 -3.11 20.32 5.42
N LYS A 13 -3.14 21.65 5.51
CA LYS A 13 -4.18 22.49 4.89
C LYS A 13 -4.14 22.42 3.37
N GLU A 14 -2.94 22.29 2.78
CA GLU A 14 -2.70 22.16 1.34
C GLU A 14 -3.37 20.89 0.77
N ARG A 15 -3.62 19.89 1.62
CA ARG A 15 -4.34 18.67 1.28
C ARG A 15 -5.84 18.74 1.57
N GLY A 16 -6.34 19.87 2.10
CA GLY A 16 -7.71 20.00 2.59
C GLY A 16 -8.04 19.02 3.72
N ALA A 17 -7.01 18.58 4.46
CA ALA A 17 -7.12 17.48 5.40
C ALA A 17 -7.49 17.94 6.81
N ARG A 18 -8.05 17.02 7.59
CA ARG A 18 -8.54 17.23 8.96
C ARG A 18 -7.84 16.33 9.99
N GLY A 19 -6.97 15.44 9.51
CA GLY A 19 -6.18 14.54 10.34
C GLY A 19 -5.23 15.27 11.28
N ARG A 20 -4.86 14.61 12.37
CA ARG A 20 -4.06 15.19 13.46
C ARG A 20 -2.81 14.37 13.82
N GLY A 21 -2.49 13.35 13.04
CA GLY A 21 -1.42 12.40 13.31
C GLY A 21 -1.92 10.95 13.23
N ILE A 22 -1.20 10.00 13.82
CA ILE A 22 -1.61 8.59 13.78
C ILE A 22 -2.72 8.37 14.81
N GLN A 23 -3.88 7.89 14.38
CA GLN A 23 -4.98 7.51 15.28
C GLN A 23 -4.81 6.06 15.72
N VAL A 24 -4.90 5.81 17.03
CA VAL A 24 -4.83 4.46 17.60
C VAL A 24 -6.22 4.02 18.05
N PHE A 25 -6.66 2.86 17.55
CA PHE A 25 -7.92 2.24 17.90
C PHE A 25 -7.67 0.89 18.57
N LYS A 26 -8.47 0.60 19.59
CA LYS A 26 -8.62 -0.73 20.17
C LYS A 26 -9.84 -1.39 19.54
N ILE A 27 -9.67 -2.59 19.00
CA ILE A 27 -10.71 -3.44 18.41
C ILE A 27 -11.03 -4.51 19.45
N HIS A 28 -12.26 -4.47 19.96
CA HIS A 28 -12.78 -5.43 20.94
C HIS A 28 -13.17 -6.75 20.25
N ASP A 29 -13.31 -7.82 21.02
CA ASP A 29 -13.74 -9.14 20.51
C ASP A 29 -15.11 -9.12 19.80
N SER A 30 -15.95 -8.12 20.11
CA SER A 30 -17.22 -7.89 19.41
C SER A 30 -17.06 -7.30 18.00
N GLY A 31 -15.85 -6.93 17.60
CA GLY A 31 -15.57 -6.17 16.38
C GLY A 31 -15.74 -4.66 16.55
N LYS A 32 -16.16 -4.16 17.73
CA LYS A 32 -16.31 -2.73 17.97
C LYS A 32 -14.96 -2.03 18.02
N TRP A 33 -14.84 -0.87 17.37
CA TRP A 33 -13.67 -0.01 17.45
C TRP A 33 -13.85 1.08 18.50
N THR A 34 -12.82 1.31 19.31
CA THR A 34 -12.77 2.43 20.26
C THR A 34 -11.48 3.21 20.08
N ARG A 35 -11.60 4.50 19.78
CA ARG A 35 -10.44 5.40 19.69
C ARG A 35 -9.78 5.50 21.06
N ARG A 36 -8.48 5.24 21.11
CA ARG A 36 -7.67 5.35 22.33
C ARG A 36 -6.99 6.69 22.42
N ARG A 37 -6.22 7.05 21.39
CA ARG A 37 -5.43 8.29 21.37
C ARG A 37 -5.01 8.69 19.97
N THR A 38 -4.52 9.93 19.85
CA THR A 38 -3.81 10.44 18.66
C THR A 38 -2.34 10.58 19.00
N VAL A 39 -1.45 10.04 18.17
CA VAL A 39 -0.03 10.38 18.18
C VAL A 39 0.15 11.62 17.30
N GLY A 40 0.17 12.79 17.96
CA GLY A 40 0.27 14.10 17.32
C GLY A 40 1.71 14.49 16.97
N ASP A 41 1.91 15.76 16.61
CA ASP A 41 3.20 16.32 16.16
C ASP A 41 3.83 15.55 14.98
N LEU A 42 2.96 15.04 14.10
CA LEU A 42 3.33 14.35 12.86
C LEU A 42 2.63 15.04 11.70
N VAL A 43 3.40 15.39 10.67
CA VAL A 43 2.85 15.97 9.46
C VAL A 43 2.67 14.89 8.40
N ASN A 44 1.44 14.70 7.92
CA ASN A 44 1.07 13.71 6.91
C ASN A 44 1.67 12.30 7.12
N PRO A 45 1.46 11.63 8.27
CA PRO A 45 1.83 10.22 8.47
C PRO A 45 0.96 9.31 7.58
N SER A 46 1.22 9.33 6.27
CA SER A 46 0.26 8.93 5.25
C SER A 46 0.43 7.51 4.72
N TYR A 47 1.43 6.79 5.21
CA TYR A 47 1.58 5.35 5.05
C TYR A 47 2.35 4.78 6.24
N LEU A 48 1.89 3.66 6.77
CA LEU A 48 2.42 2.98 7.95
C LEU A 48 2.87 1.56 7.58
N CYS A 49 3.92 1.07 8.20
CA CYS A 49 4.36 -0.32 8.08
C CYS A 49 4.98 -0.77 9.41
N MET A 50 4.76 -2.03 9.80
CA MET A 50 5.42 -2.62 10.96
C MET A 50 6.69 -3.35 10.54
N ASP A 51 7.59 -3.53 11.49
CA ASP A 51 8.66 -4.51 11.36
C ASP A 51 8.12 -5.95 11.40
N ARG A 52 8.97 -6.93 11.11
CA ARG A 52 8.58 -8.34 11.06
C ARG A 52 8.22 -8.94 12.43
N THR A 53 8.62 -8.28 13.52
CA THR A 53 8.30 -8.71 14.89
C THR A 53 7.04 -8.07 15.46
N GLU A 54 6.47 -7.06 14.78
CA GLU A 54 5.36 -6.24 15.26
C GLU A 54 5.66 -5.59 16.63
N HIS A 55 6.91 -5.17 16.84
CA HIS A 55 7.34 -4.36 17.98
C HIS A 55 7.66 -2.92 17.58
N PHE A 56 7.83 -2.67 16.28
CA PHE A 56 8.16 -1.35 15.76
C PHE A 56 7.26 -0.96 14.60
N LEU A 57 6.95 0.33 14.53
CA LEU A 57 6.12 0.93 13.50
C LEU A 57 6.88 2.07 12.84
N TYR A 58 6.80 2.11 11.52
CA TYR A 58 7.43 3.13 10.68
C TYR A 58 6.34 3.90 9.93
N THR A 59 6.51 5.22 9.84
CA THR A 59 5.65 6.08 9.02
C THR A 59 6.48 6.91 8.05
N ILE A 60 5.96 7.11 6.85
CA ILE A 60 6.42 8.19 5.96
C ILE A 60 5.73 9.50 6.29
N HIS A 61 6.37 10.61 5.95
CA HIS A 61 5.78 11.95 5.98
C HIS A 61 5.51 12.43 4.56
N GLY A 62 4.26 12.28 4.11
CA GLY A 62 3.86 12.66 2.75
C GLY A 62 4.01 14.16 2.52
N ASP A 63 4.51 14.56 1.34
CA ASP A 63 4.90 15.94 0.99
C ASP A 63 6.19 16.45 1.68
N PHE A 64 6.87 15.63 2.48
CA PHE A 64 8.16 15.94 3.11
C PHE A 64 9.26 15.03 2.55
N SER A 65 10.33 14.76 3.30
CA SER A 65 11.48 13.94 2.87
C SER A 65 11.87 12.85 3.87
N GLU A 66 11.08 12.66 4.93
CA GLU A 66 11.49 11.90 6.11
C GLU A 66 10.59 10.70 6.41
N ILE A 67 11.16 9.74 7.15
CA ILE A 67 10.42 8.67 7.82
C ILE A 67 10.72 8.67 9.31
N THR A 68 9.74 8.28 10.13
CA THR A 68 9.86 8.21 11.60
C THR A 68 9.61 6.79 12.08
N SER A 69 10.44 6.37 13.04
CA SER A 69 10.31 5.08 13.74
C SER A 69 9.68 5.26 15.12
N PHE A 70 8.90 4.27 15.53
CA PHE A 70 8.27 4.16 16.84
C PHE A 70 8.47 2.74 17.40
N SER A 71 8.69 2.62 18.70
CA SER A 71 8.43 1.38 19.41
C SER A 71 6.94 1.28 19.74
N MET A 72 6.43 0.05 19.81
CA MET A 72 5.03 -0.26 20.00
C MET A 72 4.82 -1.14 21.23
N ASP A 73 4.04 -0.64 22.19
CA ASP A 73 3.51 -1.43 23.29
C ASP A 73 2.30 -2.23 22.77
N ARG A 74 2.43 -3.56 22.77
CA ARG A 74 1.39 -4.47 22.24
C ARG A 74 0.20 -4.64 23.18
N GLU A 75 0.33 -4.34 24.47
CA GLU A 75 -0.76 -4.44 25.44
C GLU A 75 -1.65 -3.21 25.40
N THR A 76 -1.03 -2.03 25.28
CA THR A 76 -1.73 -0.74 25.37
C THR A 76 -1.98 -0.10 24.00
N GLY A 77 -1.28 -0.55 22.97
CA GLY A 77 -1.27 0.02 21.62
C GLY A 77 -0.44 1.31 21.52
N GLU A 78 0.32 1.66 22.55
CA GLU A 78 1.06 2.91 22.60
C GLU A 78 2.29 2.91 21.69
N LEU A 79 2.47 4.01 20.95
CA LEU A 79 3.67 4.32 20.16
C LEU A 79 4.57 5.32 20.89
N THR A 80 5.86 5.01 20.99
CA THR A 80 6.90 5.91 21.49
C THR A 80 7.88 6.22 20.37
N ARG A 81 8.04 7.52 20.03
CA ARG A 81 8.93 7.95 18.94
C ARG A 81 10.37 7.61 19.29
N LEU A 82 11.07 6.96 18.35
CA LEU A 82 12.48 6.58 18.50
C LEU A 82 13.37 7.60 17.79
N ASN A 83 13.30 7.66 16.46
CA ASN A 83 14.02 8.65 15.67
C ASN A 83 13.35 8.94 14.33
N THR A 84 13.83 9.99 13.65
CA THR A 84 13.39 10.41 12.32
C THR A 84 14.62 10.57 11.45
N VAL A 85 14.56 10.06 10.21
CA VAL A 85 15.66 10.13 9.26
C VAL A 85 15.18 10.59 7.88
N SER A 86 16.07 11.25 7.15
CA SER A 86 15.81 11.63 5.77
C SER A 86 15.92 10.41 4.86
N THR A 87 14.95 10.28 3.94
CA THR A 87 15.01 9.35 2.81
C THR A 87 15.96 9.83 1.72
N GLY A 88 16.34 11.12 1.78
CA GLY A 88 17.06 11.85 0.74
C GLY A 88 16.38 11.90 -0.63
N GLY A 89 15.08 11.61 -0.68
CA GLY A 89 14.16 12.01 -1.75
C GLY A 89 13.04 12.87 -1.18
N THR A 90 12.03 13.17 -2.01
CA THR A 90 10.87 13.97 -1.55
C THR A 90 9.53 13.32 -1.90
N ASN A 91 8.55 13.66 -1.06
CA ASN A 91 7.22 13.08 -1.00
C ASN A 91 7.26 11.55 -0.98
N PRO A 92 7.80 10.94 0.10
CA PRO A 92 7.67 9.51 0.29
C PRO A 92 6.19 9.13 0.42
N VAL A 93 5.77 8.07 -0.26
CA VAL A 93 4.35 7.66 -0.30
C VAL A 93 4.10 6.20 0.08
N HIS A 94 5.15 5.39 0.14
CA HIS A 94 5.07 3.99 0.56
C HIS A 94 6.41 3.55 1.14
N LEU A 95 6.37 2.64 2.09
CA LEU A 95 7.55 1.97 2.61
C LEU A 95 7.27 0.49 2.89
N SER A 96 8.29 -0.35 2.87
CA SER A 96 8.19 -1.75 3.30
C SER A 96 9.46 -2.19 4.01
N VAL A 97 9.32 -3.12 4.95
CA VAL A 97 10.45 -3.74 5.66
C VAL A 97 10.79 -5.06 4.97
N ASP A 98 12.07 -5.34 4.75
CA ASP A 98 12.51 -6.55 4.05
C ASP A 98 12.23 -7.84 4.85
N ALA A 99 12.33 -8.99 4.20
CA ALA A 99 12.10 -10.29 4.85
C ALA A 99 13.11 -10.59 5.96
N SER A 100 14.35 -10.06 5.90
CA SER A 100 15.35 -10.23 6.96
C SER A 100 15.16 -9.27 8.15
N ASN A 101 14.22 -8.33 8.07
CA ASN A 101 13.96 -7.31 9.09
C ASN A 101 15.14 -6.35 9.36
N ARG A 102 15.99 -6.13 8.35
CA ARG A 102 17.22 -5.30 8.42
C ARG A 102 17.15 -4.06 7.55
N TRP A 103 16.26 -4.00 6.56
CA TRP A 103 16.17 -2.91 5.59
C TRP A 103 14.75 -2.39 5.48
N VAL A 104 14.65 -1.07 5.38
CA VAL A 104 13.43 -0.35 5.00
C VAL A 104 13.62 0.23 3.61
N PHE A 105 12.74 -0.17 2.69
CA PHE A 105 12.65 0.40 1.35
C PHE A 105 11.61 1.52 1.35
N VAL A 106 11.91 2.65 0.71
CA VAL A 106 10.99 3.81 0.64
C VAL A 106 10.84 4.29 -0.79
N ALA A 107 9.60 4.44 -1.25
CA ALA A 107 9.25 5.03 -2.54
C ALA A 107 9.10 6.55 -2.40
N ASN A 108 10.05 7.32 -2.95
CA ASN A 108 10.00 8.78 -3.00
C ASN A 108 9.42 9.24 -4.33
N LEU A 109 8.17 9.68 -4.29
CA LEU A 109 7.39 9.89 -5.49
C LEU A 109 7.90 11.06 -6.33
N GLN A 110 8.18 12.23 -5.74
CA GLN A 110 8.53 13.42 -6.53
C GLN A 110 9.94 13.38 -7.09
N THR A 111 10.91 12.83 -6.35
CA THR A 111 12.29 12.72 -6.82
C THR A 111 12.52 11.50 -7.71
N GLY A 112 11.55 10.60 -7.81
CA GLY A 112 11.69 9.41 -8.63
C GLY A 112 12.69 8.41 -8.07
N THR A 113 12.80 8.31 -6.74
CA THR A 113 13.86 7.52 -6.09
C THR A 113 13.32 6.43 -5.18
N VAL A 114 14.07 5.33 -5.07
CA VAL A 114 13.89 4.31 -4.04
C VAL A 114 15.05 4.42 -3.05
N ALA A 115 14.75 4.69 -1.79
CA ALA A 115 15.74 4.75 -0.72
C ALA A 115 15.83 3.39 0.00
N VAL A 116 17.03 3.03 0.43
CA VAL A 116 17.29 1.85 1.29
C VAL A 116 17.92 2.32 2.59
N ILE A 117 17.23 2.06 3.69
CA ILE A 117 17.59 2.56 5.03
C ILE A 117 17.77 1.36 5.95
N PRO A 118 18.89 1.22 6.68
CA PRO A 118 19.07 0.15 7.65
C PRO A 118 18.12 0.33 8.84
N ARG A 119 17.48 -0.76 9.24
CA ARG A 119 16.76 -0.90 10.50
C ARG A 119 17.71 -1.50 11.53
N MET A 120 17.84 -0.84 12.68
CA MET A 120 18.61 -1.33 13.81
C MET A 120 17.80 -2.31 14.66
N GLU A 121 18.47 -3.11 15.49
CA GLU A 121 17.82 -4.11 16.34
C GLU A 121 16.81 -3.50 17.32
N ASP A 122 17.12 -2.32 17.85
CA ASP A 122 16.26 -1.51 18.72
C ASP A 122 15.11 -0.79 17.97
N GLY A 123 14.96 -1.07 16.68
CA GLY A 123 13.93 -0.50 15.81
C GLY A 123 14.22 0.91 15.31
N THR A 124 15.29 1.57 15.76
CA THR A 124 15.71 2.85 15.17
C THR A 124 16.13 2.69 13.71
N LEU A 125 16.11 3.80 12.97
CA LEU A 125 16.55 3.85 11.59
C LEU A 125 17.95 4.46 11.51
N GLY A 126 18.88 3.82 10.80
CA GLY A 126 20.18 4.43 10.52
C GLY A 126 20.12 5.45 9.39
N GLU A 127 21.28 6.00 9.04
CA GLU A 127 21.41 6.85 7.87
C GLU A 127 21.13 6.07 6.57
N ARG A 128 20.53 6.74 5.58
CA ARG A 128 20.22 6.14 4.28
C ARG A 128 21.48 5.59 3.62
N LYS A 129 21.50 4.29 3.37
CA LYS A 129 22.63 3.58 2.77
C LYS A 129 22.67 3.70 1.25
N HIS A 130 21.52 3.52 0.58
CA HIS A 130 21.43 3.57 -0.88
C HIS A 130 20.28 4.46 -1.37
N LEU A 131 20.43 5.02 -2.56
CA LEU A 131 19.40 5.80 -3.25
C LEU A 131 19.44 5.48 -4.75
N TYR A 132 18.35 4.89 -5.26
CA TYR A 132 18.23 4.49 -6.66
C TYR A 132 17.27 5.42 -7.40
N THR A 133 17.75 6.13 -8.41
CA THR A 133 16.88 6.94 -9.29
C THR A 133 16.29 6.08 -10.40
N ILE A 134 14.98 6.19 -10.60
CA ILE A 134 14.28 5.51 -11.69
C ILE A 134 14.17 6.49 -12.86
N PRO A 135 14.88 6.26 -13.97
CA PRO A 135 14.95 7.22 -15.06
C PRO A 135 13.61 7.41 -15.76
N GLY A 136 13.38 8.63 -16.24
CA GLY A 136 12.27 9.03 -17.10
C GLY A 136 12.64 9.01 -18.58
N VAL A 137 11.88 9.76 -19.37
CA VAL A 137 11.93 9.74 -20.84
C VAL A 137 13.24 10.32 -21.37
N LYS A 138 13.70 11.46 -20.84
CA LYS A 138 14.96 12.09 -21.21
C LYS A 138 15.98 11.95 -20.09
N THR A 139 17.26 12.15 -20.43
CA THR A 139 18.32 12.22 -19.43
C THR A 139 18.00 13.30 -18.40
N GLY A 140 17.98 12.92 -17.12
CA GLY A 140 17.62 13.81 -16.00
C GLY A 140 16.13 13.78 -15.63
N ASP A 141 15.25 13.26 -16.49
CA ASP A 141 13.86 13.00 -16.13
C ASP A 141 13.77 11.78 -15.20
N VAL A 142 12.65 11.68 -14.47
CA VAL A 142 12.40 10.59 -13.54
C VAL A 142 11.02 9.97 -13.73
N SER A 143 10.92 8.67 -13.45
CA SER A 143 9.65 7.98 -13.21
C SER A 143 9.39 7.94 -11.71
N HIS A 144 8.12 7.97 -11.30
CA HIS A 144 7.73 8.32 -9.94
C HIS A 144 7.29 7.05 -9.19
N PRO A 145 8.16 6.41 -8.39
CA PRO A 145 7.79 5.20 -7.65
C PRO A 145 6.69 5.54 -6.66
N HIS A 146 5.61 4.77 -6.72
CA HIS A 146 4.45 4.91 -5.86
C HIS A 146 4.35 3.77 -4.84
N GLN A 147 4.94 2.61 -5.12
CA GLN A 147 4.99 1.50 -4.17
C GLN A 147 6.31 0.74 -4.27
N VAL A 148 6.74 0.20 -3.14
CA VAL A 148 7.87 -0.74 -2.99
C VAL A 148 7.33 -2.01 -2.31
N ALA A 149 6.76 -2.91 -3.10
CA ALA A 149 6.24 -4.21 -2.65
C ALA A 149 7.32 -5.29 -2.76
N GLN A 150 7.16 -6.40 -2.06
CA GLN A 150 8.06 -7.55 -2.16
C GLN A 150 7.31 -8.76 -2.72
N ASP A 151 8.05 -9.66 -3.34
CA ASP A 151 7.55 -11.00 -3.65
C ASP A 151 7.36 -11.82 -2.37
N GLU A 152 6.63 -12.94 -2.45
CA GLU A 152 6.30 -13.75 -1.26
C GLU A 152 7.55 -14.31 -0.55
N THR A 153 8.67 -14.44 -1.26
CA THR A 153 9.94 -14.89 -0.67
C THR A 153 10.80 -13.77 -0.09
N GLY A 154 10.50 -12.51 -0.43
CA GLY A 154 11.33 -11.36 -0.08
C GLY A 154 12.65 -11.26 -0.86
N ALA A 155 12.82 -12.04 -1.94
CA ALA A 155 14.00 -12.00 -2.80
C ALA A 155 13.97 -10.82 -3.78
N TYR A 156 12.79 -10.31 -4.12
CA TYR A 156 12.60 -9.24 -5.09
C TYR A 156 11.73 -8.11 -4.56
N LEU A 157 12.15 -6.89 -4.90
CA LEU A 157 11.39 -5.66 -4.73
C LEU A 157 10.67 -5.32 -6.03
N ILE A 158 9.35 -5.27 -6.00
CA ILE A 158 8.48 -4.83 -7.10
C ILE A 158 8.13 -3.36 -6.87
N VAL A 159 8.56 -2.50 -7.81
CA VAL A 159 8.40 -1.06 -7.72
C VAL A 159 7.44 -0.57 -8.81
N SER A 160 6.24 -0.16 -8.41
CA SER A 160 5.26 0.44 -9.31
C SER A 160 5.56 1.92 -9.49
N CYS A 161 5.69 2.38 -10.73
CA CYS A 161 6.10 3.72 -11.08
C CYS A 161 5.10 4.41 -12.00
N GLN A 162 4.76 5.63 -11.61
CA GLN A 162 3.96 6.57 -12.40
C GLN A 162 4.85 7.32 -13.42
N GLY A 163 4.34 7.50 -14.63
CA GLY A 163 4.99 8.28 -15.68
C GLY A 163 4.83 9.79 -15.45
N ARG A 164 3.63 10.24 -15.14
CA ARG A 164 3.28 11.67 -15.06
C ARG A 164 3.73 12.39 -16.34
N LYS A 165 4.36 13.57 -16.23
CA LYS A 165 4.71 14.40 -17.38
C LYS A 165 6.01 13.98 -18.09
N ALA A 166 6.94 13.36 -17.37
CA ALA A 166 8.34 13.19 -17.83
C ALA A 166 8.89 11.78 -17.59
N GLY A 167 8.16 10.94 -16.86
CA GLY A 167 8.54 9.56 -16.59
C GLY A 167 7.82 8.58 -17.50
N PHE A 168 8.04 7.30 -17.23
CA PHE A 168 7.29 6.22 -17.82
C PHE A 168 6.38 5.55 -16.79
N GLY A 169 5.15 5.24 -17.19
CA GLY A 169 4.36 4.25 -16.47
C GLY A 169 5.03 2.88 -16.61
N GLN A 170 5.46 2.29 -15.49
CA GLN A 170 6.21 1.03 -15.49
C GLN A 170 6.15 0.31 -14.15
N VAL A 171 6.46 -0.99 -14.17
CA VAL A 171 6.82 -1.76 -12.99
C VAL A 171 8.29 -2.18 -13.14
N VAL A 172 9.11 -1.88 -12.15
CA VAL A 172 10.53 -2.23 -12.11
C VAL A 172 10.74 -3.31 -11.04
N VAL A 173 11.47 -4.37 -11.36
CA VAL A 173 11.80 -5.43 -10.41
C VAL A 173 13.29 -5.35 -10.08
N PHE A 174 13.60 -5.40 -8.80
CA PHE A 174 14.96 -5.50 -8.29
C PHE A 174 15.14 -6.76 -7.47
N ARG A 175 16.23 -7.49 -7.66
CA ARG A 175 16.73 -8.49 -6.70
C ARG A 175 17.28 -7.76 -5.47
N ILE A 176 16.93 -8.26 -4.29
CA ILE A 176 17.38 -7.72 -3.00
C ILE A 176 18.62 -8.49 -2.54
N HIS A 177 19.74 -7.80 -2.40
CA HIS A 177 20.95 -8.33 -1.77
C HIS A 177 20.89 -8.08 -0.27
N TRP A 178 20.27 -9.02 0.47
CA TRP A 178 19.92 -8.85 1.88
C TRP A 178 21.10 -8.47 2.76
N GLU A 179 22.33 -8.93 2.51
CA GLU A 179 23.51 -8.57 3.33
C GLU A 179 23.94 -7.10 3.21
N THR A 180 23.81 -6.53 2.01
CA THR A 180 24.31 -5.19 1.72
C THR A 180 23.20 -4.15 1.66
N GLY A 181 21.95 -4.58 1.47
CA GLY A 181 20.81 -3.71 1.15
C GLY A 181 20.81 -3.22 -0.30
N GLU A 182 21.70 -3.74 -1.15
CA GLU A 182 21.78 -3.33 -2.56
C GLU A 182 20.61 -3.89 -3.37
N LEU A 183 20.15 -3.10 -4.34
CA LEU A 183 19.10 -3.46 -5.28
C LEU A 183 19.69 -3.63 -6.68
N GLU A 184 19.52 -4.81 -7.26
CA GLU A 184 19.95 -5.13 -8.62
C GLU A 184 18.73 -5.27 -9.54
N LYS A 185 18.61 -4.39 -10.55
CA LYS A 185 17.46 -4.40 -11.44
C LYS A 185 17.46 -5.64 -12.34
N THR A 186 16.40 -6.45 -12.28
CA THR A 186 16.23 -7.67 -13.10
C THR A 186 15.24 -7.48 -14.24
N CYS A 187 14.21 -6.67 -14.05
CA CYS A 187 13.13 -6.52 -15.02
C CYS A 187 12.58 -5.08 -15.06
N THR A 188 11.99 -4.72 -16.19
CA THR A 188 11.20 -3.50 -16.34
C THR A 188 10.08 -3.77 -17.33
N VAL A 189 8.83 -3.56 -16.92
CA VAL A 189 7.65 -3.71 -17.76
C VAL A 189 6.96 -2.36 -17.91
N ARG A 190 6.84 -1.88 -19.16
CA ARG A 190 6.10 -0.63 -19.46
C ARG A 190 4.60 -0.89 -19.40
N SER A 191 3.87 0.03 -18.77
CA SER A 191 2.40 0.07 -18.86
C SER A 191 1.95 0.80 -20.12
N ARG A 192 0.64 0.83 -20.37
CA ARG A 192 0.06 1.80 -21.30
C ARG A 192 0.39 3.21 -20.82
N GLU A 193 0.53 4.15 -21.75
CA GLU A 193 1.05 5.51 -21.50
C GLU A 193 0.30 6.26 -20.40
N ILE A 194 -1.02 6.10 -20.34
CA ILE A 194 -1.89 6.77 -19.37
C ILE A 194 -2.25 5.91 -18.15
N ALA A 195 -1.68 4.71 -18.02
CA ALA A 195 -2.12 3.77 -16.98
C ALA A 195 -1.74 4.25 -15.57
N GLU A 196 -0.52 4.77 -15.42
CA GLU A 196 0.04 5.24 -14.14
C GLU A 196 0.03 4.14 -13.04
N PRO A 197 0.85 3.07 -13.18
CA PRO A 197 0.97 2.01 -12.18
C PRO A 197 1.15 2.55 -10.77
N ARG A 198 0.36 2.03 -9.83
CA ARG A 198 0.25 2.58 -8.48
C ARG A 198 0.67 1.59 -7.41
N HIS A 199 -0.13 0.57 -7.16
CA HIS A 199 0.11 -0.46 -6.15
C HIS A 199 0.07 -1.85 -6.79
N PHE A 200 0.64 -2.84 -6.12
CA PHE A 200 0.88 -4.18 -6.58
C PHE A 200 0.68 -5.16 -5.41
N VAL A 201 0.10 -6.32 -5.70
CA VAL A 201 0.01 -7.46 -4.77
C VAL A 201 0.49 -8.74 -5.43
N MET A 202 1.13 -9.60 -4.64
CA MET A 202 1.63 -10.90 -5.07
C MET A 202 0.66 -11.99 -4.63
N CYS A 203 0.49 -13.02 -5.46
CA CYS A 203 -0.34 -14.17 -5.14
C CYS A 203 0.43 -15.14 -4.25
N PRO A 204 -0.24 -15.81 -3.27
CA PRO A 204 0.32 -16.97 -2.60
C PRO A 204 0.86 -17.98 -3.62
N GLY A 205 2.05 -18.53 -3.35
CA GLY A 205 2.76 -19.40 -4.30
C GLY A 205 3.65 -18.66 -5.31
N ASN A 206 3.69 -17.32 -5.27
CA ASN A 206 4.70 -16.48 -5.93
C ASN A 206 4.76 -16.61 -7.47
N ARG A 207 3.68 -17.06 -8.11
CA ARG A 207 3.61 -17.26 -9.58
C ARG A 207 2.92 -16.12 -10.31
N PHE A 208 2.02 -15.42 -9.64
CA PHE A 208 1.24 -14.34 -10.23
C PHE A 208 1.30 -13.08 -9.37
N GLY A 209 1.07 -11.95 -10.00
CA GLY A 209 1.00 -10.66 -9.35
C GLY A 209 0.03 -9.72 -10.07
N TYR A 210 -0.51 -8.75 -9.36
CA TYR A 210 -1.54 -7.85 -9.86
C TYR A 210 -1.20 -6.41 -9.55
N GLY A 211 -1.08 -5.58 -10.59
CA GLY A 211 -0.79 -4.16 -10.49
C GLY A 211 -2.02 -3.32 -10.83
N VAL A 212 -2.42 -2.42 -9.93
CA VAL A 212 -3.48 -1.44 -10.21
C VAL A 212 -2.89 -0.17 -10.85
N ASN A 213 -3.57 0.32 -11.88
CA ASN A 213 -3.21 1.47 -12.69
C ASN A 213 -4.16 2.64 -12.36
N GLU A 214 -3.61 3.74 -11.86
CA GLU A 214 -4.40 4.83 -11.26
C GLU A 214 -5.27 5.58 -12.27
N LYS A 215 -4.76 5.87 -13.46
CA LYS A 215 -5.34 6.88 -14.36
C LYS A 215 -6.15 6.30 -15.52
N ASP A 216 -5.97 5.03 -15.86
CA ASP A 216 -6.84 4.32 -16.82
C ASP A 216 -7.82 3.35 -16.14
N TYR A 217 -7.85 3.34 -14.81
CA TYR A 217 -8.78 2.59 -13.97
C TYR A 217 -8.76 1.12 -14.33
N SER A 218 -7.56 0.53 -14.32
CA SER A 218 -7.38 -0.86 -14.72
C SER A 218 -6.52 -1.63 -13.73
N VAL A 219 -6.62 -2.95 -13.81
CA VAL A 219 -5.73 -3.90 -13.15
C VAL A 219 -5.03 -4.73 -14.21
N THR A 220 -3.71 -4.84 -14.10
CA THR A 220 -2.88 -5.70 -14.93
C THR A 220 -2.54 -6.97 -14.16
N CYS A 221 -2.82 -8.13 -14.75
CA CYS A 221 -2.33 -9.43 -14.30
C CYS A 221 -0.94 -9.68 -14.88
N TYR A 222 -0.02 -10.14 -14.03
CA TYR A 222 1.33 -10.55 -14.38
C TYR A 222 1.60 -11.99 -13.97
N GLU A 223 2.31 -12.70 -14.82
CA GLU A 223 3.04 -13.91 -14.46
C GLU A 223 4.43 -13.51 -13.95
N PHE A 224 4.89 -14.14 -12.86
CA PHE A 224 6.17 -13.87 -12.23
C PHE A 224 7.09 -15.10 -12.28
N ASP A 225 8.25 -14.94 -12.90
CA ASP A 225 9.34 -15.90 -12.84
C ASP A 225 10.21 -15.57 -11.62
N ALA A 226 10.05 -16.33 -10.54
CA ALA A 226 10.81 -16.14 -9.31
C ALA A 226 12.30 -16.53 -9.42
N ALA A 227 12.68 -17.38 -10.39
CA ALA A 227 14.08 -17.76 -10.57
C ALA A 227 14.89 -16.58 -11.14
N GLN A 228 14.30 -15.86 -12.09
CA GLN A 228 14.95 -14.76 -12.80
C GLN A 228 14.53 -13.36 -12.32
N GLY A 229 13.39 -13.25 -11.63
CA GLY A 229 12.82 -11.96 -11.23
C GLY A 229 12.20 -11.22 -12.39
N LEU A 230 11.47 -11.92 -13.28
CA LEU A 230 10.85 -11.35 -14.47
C LEU A 230 9.33 -11.28 -14.32
N LEU A 231 8.74 -10.18 -14.76
CA LEU A 231 7.30 -10.00 -14.85
C LEU A 231 6.86 -10.04 -16.32
N THR A 232 5.83 -10.83 -16.62
CA THR A 232 5.21 -10.89 -17.95
C THR A 232 3.72 -10.51 -17.84
N PRO A 233 3.27 -9.40 -18.45
CA PRO A 233 1.86 -9.02 -18.41
C PRO A 233 1.00 -10.00 -19.23
N LYS A 234 -0.15 -10.41 -18.68
CA LYS A 234 -1.04 -11.42 -19.29
C LYS A 234 -2.42 -10.88 -19.64
N GLN A 235 -2.93 -9.94 -18.85
CA GLN A 235 -4.29 -9.42 -18.99
C GLN A 235 -4.37 -8.01 -18.41
N ILE A 236 -5.26 -7.18 -18.96
CA ILE A 236 -5.65 -5.89 -18.38
C ILE A 236 -7.18 -5.84 -18.37
N LEU A 237 -7.78 -5.53 -17.21
CA LEU A 237 -9.22 -5.35 -17.06
C LEU A 237 -9.56 -4.00 -16.43
N PRO A 238 -10.69 -3.36 -16.81
CA PRO A 238 -11.17 -2.16 -16.15
C PRO A 238 -11.63 -2.48 -14.72
N THR A 239 -11.39 -1.54 -13.80
CA THR A 239 -11.80 -1.59 -12.40
C THR A 239 -13.12 -0.86 -12.15
N LEU A 240 -13.74 -0.33 -13.20
CA LEU A 240 -15.07 0.27 -13.17
C LEU A 240 -16.02 -0.53 -14.07
N PRO A 241 -17.33 -0.51 -13.79
CA PRO A 241 -18.31 -1.18 -14.63
C PRO A 241 -18.20 -0.70 -16.09
N ASP A 242 -18.42 -1.62 -17.03
CA ASP A 242 -18.43 -1.33 -18.48
C ASP A 242 -19.48 -0.29 -18.88
N THR A 243 -20.53 -0.13 -18.08
CA THR A 243 -21.56 0.92 -18.24
C THR A 243 -21.17 2.28 -17.66
N TYR A 244 -20.03 2.43 -16.99
CA TYR A 244 -19.63 3.69 -16.36
C TYR A 244 -18.78 4.55 -17.30
N THR A 245 -19.30 5.73 -17.65
CA THR A 245 -18.65 6.68 -18.59
C THR A 245 -18.03 7.89 -17.89
N GLY A 246 -18.03 7.92 -16.55
CA GLY A 246 -17.48 9.02 -15.77
C GLY A 246 -15.98 8.89 -15.52
N ASP A 247 -15.43 9.88 -14.83
CA ASP A 247 -14.04 9.91 -14.40
C ASP A 247 -13.85 9.04 -13.14
N GLY A 248 -12.72 8.34 -13.04
CA GLY A 248 -12.33 7.53 -11.89
C GLY A 248 -10.91 7.86 -11.45
N TRP A 249 -10.44 7.22 -10.38
CA TRP A 249 -9.01 6.93 -10.19
C TRP A 249 -8.88 5.66 -9.35
N ALA A 250 -8.33 4.58 -9.92
CA ALA A 250 -8.03 3.40 -9.11
C ALA A 250 -6.95 3.73 -8.06
N SER A 251 -6.96 3.04 -6.93
CA SER A 251 -6.13 3.42 -5.79
C SER A 251 -5.47 2.24 -5.09
N GLY A 252 -6.11 1.64 -4.08
CA GLY A 252 -5.56 0.48 -3.39
C GLY A 252 -5.88 -0.80 -4.15
N ILE A 253 -5.03 -1.81 -3.97
CA ILE A 253 -5.29 -3.19 -4.37
C ILE A 253 -4.88 -4.08 -3.22
N VAL A 254 -5.73 -5.04 -2.86
CA VAL A 254 -5.47 -6.08 -1.86
C VAL A 254 -5.84 -7.42 -2.45
N MET A 255 -5.28 -8.47 -1.88
CA MET A 255 -5.69 -9.84 -2.16
C MET A 255 -6.31 -10.42 -0.90
N ASP A 256 -7.31 -11.26 -1.07
CA ASP A 256 -7.81 -12.02 0.06
C ASP A 256 -6.74 -13.07 0.52
N PRO A 257 -6.78 -13.55 1.78
CA PRO A 257 -5.73 -14.43 2.30
C PRO A 257 -5.57 -15.80 1.63
N LEU A 258 -6.60 -16.29 0.91
CA LEU A 258 -6.56 -17.54 0.16
C LEU A 258 -6.06 -17.35 -1.27
N GLY A 259 -5.91 -16.10 -1.74
CA GLY A 259 -5.49 -15.81 -3.10
C GLY A 259 -6.52 -16.17 -4.18
N GLU A 260 -7.81 -16.10 -3.83
CA GLU A 260 -8.92 -16.40 -4.74
C GLU A 260 -9.47 -15.14 -5.42
N TYR A 261 -9.29 -13.98 -4.79
CA TYR A 261 -9.79 -12.69 -5.24
C TYR A 261 -8.76 -11.58 -5.04
N VAL A 262 -8.69 -10.66 -6.00
CA VAL A 262 -8.14 -9.33 -5.80
C VAL A 262 -9.26 -8.31 -5.69
N VAL A 263 -9.07 -7.32 -4.81
CA VAL A 263 -10.01 -6.21 -4.62
C VAL A 263 -9.30 -4.89 -4.81
N VAL A 264 -9.90 -4.01 -5.60
CA VAL A 264 -9.38 -2.69 -5.97
C VAL A 264 -10.31 -1.61 -5.46
N SER A 265 -9.77 -0.51 -4.94
CA SER A 265 -10.56 0.68 -4.62
C SER A 265 -10.52 1.72 -5.75
N ASN A 266 -11.65 2.36 -6.01
CA ASN A 266 -11.79 3.39 -7.02
C ASN A 266 -12.26 4.71 -6.38
N ARG A 267 -11.43 5.74 -6.48
CA ARG A 267 -11.76 7.12 -6.07
C ARG A 267 -12.61 7.79 -7.15
N LYS A 268 -13.37 8.83 -6.77
CA LYS A 268 -14.40 9.51 -7.58
C LYS A 268 -15.63 8.64 -7.85
N HIS A 269 -15.43 7.40 -8.28
CA HIS A 269 -16.52 6.43 -8.31
C HIS A 269 -16.89 5.91 -6.91
N ASP A 270 -15.99 6.05 -5.93
CA ASP A 270 -16.19 5.72 -4.52
C ASP A 270 -16.70 4.28 -4.32
N SER A 271 -15.96 3.34 -4.92
CA SER A 271 -16.30 1.91 -4.91
C SER A 271 -15.14 1.00 -4.60
N LEU A 272 -15.47 -0.24 -4.23
CA LEU A 272 -14.58 -1.40 -4.29
C LEU A 272 -15.01 -2.28 -5.46
N THR A 273 -14.04 -2.89 -6.12
CA THR A 273 -14.26 -3.84 -7.22
C THR A 273 -13.50 -5.12 -6.94
N SER A 274 -14.19 -6.25 -6.96
CA SER A 274 -13.60 -7.58 -6.77
C SER A 274 -13.46 -8.32 -8.10
N PHE A 275 -12.36 -9.05 -8.23
CA PHE A 275 -12.11 -9.95 -9.34
C PHE A 275 -11.75 -11.32 -8.80
N ARG A 276 -12.38 -12.36 -9.35
CA ARG A 276 -11.97 -13.75 -9.10
C ARG A 276 -10.72 -14.07 -9.90
N ILE A 277 -9.80 -14.79 -9.28
CA ILE A 277 -8.56 -15.28 -9.88
C ILE A 277 -8.79 -16.71 -10.39
N ASP A 278 -8.40 -16.96 -11.63
CA ASP A 278 -8.23 -18.32 -12.14
C ASP A 278 -6.91 -18.90 -11.61
N PRO A 279 -6.91 -20.00 -10.84
CA PRO A 279 -5.73 -20.49 -10.14
C PRO A 279 -4.66 -21.08 -11.08
N GLU A 280 -5.03 -21.49 -12.30
CA GLU A 280 -4.11 -22.12 -13.24
C GLU A 280 -3.39 -21.06 -14.08
N THR A 281 -4.15 -20.07 -14.56
CA THR A 281 -3.69 -19.06 -15.52
C THR A 281 -3.37 -17.70 -14.88
N GLY A 282 -3.84 -17.47 -13.65
CA GLY A 282 -3.75 -16.19 -12.95
C GLY A 282 -4.70 -15.12 -13.48
N MET A 283 -5.49 -15.39 -14.52
CA MET A 283 -6.36 -14.40 -15.14
C MET A 283 -7.52 -14.01 -14.22
N LEU A 284 -7.92 -12.75 -14.32
CA LEU A 284 -8.99 -12.14 -13.55
C LEU A 284 -10.33 -12.24 -14.29
N THR A 285 -11.41 -12.40 -13.52
CA THR A 285 -12.79 -12.23 -13.97
C THR A 285 -13.51 -11.27 -13.02
N PHE A 286 -14.17 -10.24 -13.56
CA PHE A 286 -14.98 -9.32 -12.75
C PHE A 286 -16.04 -10.09 -11.93
N ALA A 287 -16.18 -9.75 -10.65
CA ALA A 287 -17.16 -10.36 -9.76
C ALA A 287 -18.19 -9.35 -9.25
N ASP A 288 -17.75 -8.23 -8.67
CA ASP A 288 -18.64 -7.22 -8.10
C ASP A 288 -18.04 -5.81 -8.12
N CYS A 289 -18.90 -4.78 -8.02
CA CYS A 289 -18.51 -3.39 -7.81
C CYS A 289 -19.52 -2.69 -6.89
N VAL A 290 -19.11 -2.42 -5.65
CA VAL A 290 -19.98 -1.88 -4.59
C VAL A 290 -19.50 -0.52 -4.12
N LYS A 291 -20.43 0.40 -3.83
CA LYS A 291 -20.09 1.70 -3.24
C LYS A 291 -19.53 1.52 -1.83
N THR A 292 -18.52 2.32 -1.46
CA THR A 292 -17.87 2.20 -0.15
C THR A 292 -18.68 2.80 1.00
N GLY A 293 -19.77 3.53 0.69
CA GLY A 293 -20.52 4.30 1.69
C GLY A 293 -19.79 5.56 2.18
N GLY A 294 -18.64 5.89 1.61
CA GLY A 294 -17.88 7.11 1.87
C GLY A 294 -17.34 7.71 0.57
N GLN A 295 -16.41 8.67 0.68
CA GLN A 295 -15.82 9.36 -0.46
C GLN A 295 -14.31 9.20 -0.50
N GLN A 296 -13.79 8.96 -1.70
CA GLN A 296 -12.37 8.81 -2.00
C GLN A 296 -11.70 7.66 -1.19
N PRO A 297 -12.09 6.39 -1.42
CA PRO A 297 -11.46 5.22 -0.79
C PRO A 297 -10.00 5.06 -1.25
N ARG A 298 -9.09 5.82 -0.64
CA ARG A 298 -7.69 5.96 -1.07
C ARG A 298 -6.84 4.77 -0.66
N PHE A 299 -7.24 4.08 0.38
CA PHE A 299 -6.54 2.94 0.91
C PHE A 299 -7.54 1.84 1.27
N ILE A 300 -7.13 0.62 0.98
CA ILE A 300 -7.82 -0.58 1.42
C ILE A 300 -6.79 -1.55 2.01
N THR A 301 -7.23 -2.36 2.95
CA THR A 301 -6.43 -3.40 3.59
C THR A 301 -7.32 -4.57 4.00
N VAL A 302 -6.72 -5.72 4.29
CA VAL A 302 -7.42 -6.85 4.89
C VAL A 302 -7.15 -6.85 6.39
N SER A 303 -8.20 -6.90 7.20
CA SER A 303 -8.09 -7.00 8.66
C SER A 303 -7.49 -8.34 9.09
N THR A 304 -6.55 -8.29 10.03
CA THR A 304 -5.83 -9.45 10.57
C THR A 304 -6.72 -10.27 11.51
N GLY A 305 -7.53 -11.20 10.99
CA GLY A 305 -8.20 -12.22 11.81
C GLY A 305 -9.59 -12.61 11.32
N ASP A 306 -10.37 -11.65 10.84
CA ASP A 306 -11.71 -11.89 10.26
C ASP A 306 -11.71 -11.77 8.73
N ASN A 307 -10.56 -11.46 8.13
CA ASN A 307 -10.34 -11.39 6.69
C ASN A 307 -11.31 -10.44 5.97
N ARG A 308 -11.80 -9.43 6.69
CA ARG A 308 -12.63 -8.36 6.14
C ARG A 308 -11.78 -7.37 5.38
N ILE A 309 -12.36 -6.79 4.34
CA ILE A 309 -11.72 -5.72 3.57
C ILE A 309 -12.16 -4.39 4.17
N LEU A 310 -11.20 -3.58 4.62
CA LEU A 310 -11.46 -2.25 5.15
C LEU A 310 -11.18 -1.20 4.08
N ALA A 311 -12.12 -0.28 3.86
CA ALA A 311 -11.94 0.90 3.01
C ALA A 311 -11.76 2.16 3.85
N ALA A 312 -10.65 2.86 3.66
CA ALA A 312 -10.39 4.18 4.24
C ALA A 312 -10.81 5.28 3.25
N ASN A 313 -11.93 5.92 3.54
CA ASN A 313 -12.52 6.99 2.74
C ASN A 313 -11.96 8.35 3.18
N GLU A 314 -10.98 8.85 2.42
CA GLU A 314 -10.18 10.03 2.79
C GLU A 314 -11.04 11.29 2.97
N LEU A 315 -12.00 11.54 2.08
CA LEU A 315 -12.75 12.80 2.09
C LEU A 315 -13.92 12.80 3.06
N SER A 316 -14.51 11.64 3.34
CA SER A 316 -15.65 11.51 4.25
C SER A 316 -15.27 11.22 5.70
N ASP A 317 -13.98 11.09 6.02
CA ASP A 317 -13.47 10.81 7.37
C ASP A 317 -14.04 9.49 7.96
N THR A 318 -14.12 8.44 7.13
CA THR A 318 -14.71 7.16 7.53
C THR A 318 -13.86 5.97 7.13
N LEU A 319 -13.89 4.92 7.96
CA LEU A 319 -13.52 3.56 7.60
C LEU A 319 -14.80 2.71 7.54
N VAL A 320 -14.89 1.85 6.52
CA VAL A 320 -16.02 0.93 6.33
C VAL A 320 -15.48 -0.47 6.06
N GLU A 321 -15.99 -1.46 6.79
CA GLU A 321 -15.61 -2.86 6.63
C GLU A 321 -16.54 -3.57 5.64
N PHE A 322 -15.98 -4.50 4.87
CA PHE A 322 -16.69 -5.32 3.90
C PHE A 322 -16.37 -6.79 4.11
N GLU A 323 -17.40 -7.62 4.05
CA GLU A 323 -17.27 -9.07 3.92
C GLU A 323 -17.26 -9.45 2.44
N LEU A 324 -16.35 -10.35 2.07
CA LEU A 324 -16.25 -10.93 0.74
C LEU A 324 -16.96 -12.29 0.73
N ASP A 325 -18.09 -12.39 0.03
CA ASP A 325 -18.75 -13.67 -0.21
C ASP A 325 -17.89 -14.53 -1.13
N ARG A 326 -17.33 -15.62 -0.60
CA ARG A 326 -16.37 -16.48 -1.29
C ARG A 326 -16.91 -17.13 -2.56
N ARG A 327 -18.20 -17.42 -2.59
CA ARG A 327 -18.83 -18.13 -3.70
C ARG A 327 -19.05 -17.21 -4.90
N SER A 328 -19.48 -15.98 -4.66
CA SER A 328 -19.88 -15.04 -5.71
C SER A 328 -18.88 -13.91 -5.95
N GLY A 329 -17.97 -13.65 -4.99
CA GLY A 329 -17.08 -12.50 -4.98
C GLY A 329 -17.75 -11.19 -4.58
N LYS A 330 -19.01 -11.22 -4.12
CA LYS A 330 -19.74 -10.01 -3.70
C LYS A 330 -19.16 -9.39 -2.44
N LEU A 331 -19.15 -8.06 -2.39
CA LEU A 331 -18.68 -7.29 -1.26
C LEU A 331 -19.88 -6.66 -0.53
N MET A 332 -20.03 -6.97 0.75
CA MET A 332 -21.15 -6.49 1.57
C MET A 332 -20.63 -5.64 2.73
N PRO A 333 -21.09 -4.40 2.92
CA PRO A 333 -20.69 -3.61 4.06
C PRO A 333 -21.18 -4.26 5.36
N VAL A 334 -20.31 -4.28 6.37
CA VAL A 334 -20.59 -4.90 7.68
C VAL A 334 -20.07 -4.00 8.80
N GLY A 335 -20.60 -4.21 10.00
CA GLY A 335 -20.17 -3.48 11.20
C GLY A 335 -20.59 -2.02 11.21
N ASP A 336 -20.04 -1.30 12.18
CA ASP A 336 -20.26 0.14 12.35
C ASP A 336 -19.29 0.94 11.46
N VAL A 337 -19.73 2.11 10.99
CA VAL A 337 -18.85 3.09 10.35
C VAL A 337 -17.90 3.68 11.40
N ILE A 338 -16.59 3.54 11.19
CA ILE A 338 -15.58 4.10 12.08
C ILE A 338 -15.22 5.51 11.61
N HIS A 339 -15.38 6.51 12.47
CA HIS A 339 -15.02 7.89 12.16
C HIS A 339 -13.57 8.20 12.54
N THR A 340 -12.82 8.72 11.57
CA THR A 340 -11.41 9.11 11.74
C THR A 340 -11.03 10.11 10.65
N GLU A 341 -10.27 11.13 11.00
CA GLU A 341 -10.08 12.27 10.11
C GLU A 341 -9.04 12.00 9.01
N SER A 342 -9.45 12.17 7.75
CA SER A 342 -8.63 12.05 6.53
C SER A 342 -7.77 10.78 6.44
N PRO A 343 -8.35 9.57 6.61
CA PRO A 343 -7.60 8.33 6.68
C PRO A 343 -7.07 7.92 5.31
N VAL A 344 -5.81 7.52 5.26
CA VAL A 344 -5.14 7.11 4.01
C VAL A 344 -4.23 5.89 4.18
N CYS A 345 -4.15 5.32 5.39
CA CYS A 345 -3.48 4.05 5.67
C CYS A 345 -4.06 3.44 6.94
N VAL A 346 -4.23 2.13 6.98
CA VAL A 346 -4.63 1.39 8.18
C VAL A 346 -3.80 0.11 8.25
N ILE A 347 -3.19 -0.13 9.41
CA ILE A 347 -2.48 -1.38 9.72
C ILE A 347 -2.98 -1.92 11.06
N PHE A 348 -2.88 -3.23 11.23
CA PHE A 348 -3.38 -3.94 12.40
C PHE A 348 -2.25 -4.72 13.06
N THR A 349 -2.29 -4.84 14.38
CA THR A 349 -1.51 -5.87 15.07
C THR A 349 -2.14 -7.24 14.81
N ARG A 350 -1.34 -8.30 14.76
CA ARG A 350 -1.88 -9.67 14.87
C ARG A 350 -2.52 -9.87 16.24
N PRO A 351 -3.52 -10.78 16.34
CA PRO A 351 -3.93 -11.29 17.64
C PRO A 351 -2.70 -11.81 18.39
N SER A 352 -2.59 -11.45 19.67
CA SER A 352 -1.60 -11.99 20.60
C SER A 352 -1.80 -13.48 20.85
#